data_AF-A0A371RLX6-F1
#
_entry.id   AF-A0A371RLX6-F1
#
_cell.length_a   1.000
_cell.length_b   1.000
_cell.length_c   1.000
_cell.angle_alpha   90.00
_cell.angle_beta   90.00
_cell.angle_gamma   90.00
#
_symmetry.space_group_name_H-M   'P 1'
#
loop_
_entity.id
_entity.type
_entity.pdbx_description
1 polymer ?
#
loop_
_entity_poly.entity_id
_entity_poly.type
_entity_poly.pdbx_seq_one_letter_code
_entity_poly.pdbx_strand_id
1 'polypeptide(L)' 'MMRLQQVLAEKLKDPKILLKTREKTRDSAEVYTDDEFLGVIFLDIEDEDGMASFNMGILDIDLDDTEGSA' A
#
# COMPACT_ATOMS: atom_id res chain seq x y z
N MET A 1 1.79 0.80 12.81
CA MET A 1 2.26 1.17 11.45
C MET A 1 3.61 0.56 11.07
N MET A 2 4.68 0.68 11.88
CA MET A 2 6.01 0.17 11.49
C MET A 2 6.04 -1.33 11.12
N ARG A 3 5.38 -2.21 11.89
CA ARG A 3 5.27 -3.64 11.56
C ARG A 3 4.54 -3.91 10.24
N LEU A 4 3.44 -3.19 10.00
CA LEU A 4 2.66 -3.31 8.78
C LEU A 4 3.49 -2.88 7.55
N GLN A 5 4.23 -1.77 7.68
CA GLN A 5 5.13 -1.30 6.62
C GLN A 5 6.20 -2.35 6.31
N GLN A 6 6.82 -2.94 7.33
CA GLN A 6 7.83 -3.99 7.14
C GLN A 6 7.25 -5.21 6.42
N VAL A 7 6.08 -5.70 6.84
CA VAL A 7 5.41 -6.84 6.18
C VAL A 7 5.10 -6.51 4.72
N LEU A 8 4.60 -5.30 4.43
CA LEU A 8 4.28 -4.89 3.06
C LEU A 8 5.55 -4.78 2.20
N ALA A 9 6.59 -4.16 2.72
CA ALA A 9 7.88 -4.04 2.06
C ALA A 9 8.49 -5.41 1.74
N GLU A 10 8.41 -6.37 2.66
CA GLU A 10 8.86 -7.75 2.43
C GLU A 10 8.00 -8.48 1.39
N LYS A 11 6.67 -8.32 1.43
CA LYS A 11 5.73 -8.98 0.51
C LYS A 11 5.84 -8.46 -0.92
N LEU A 12 5.97 -7.15 -1.08
CA LEU A 12 6.13 -6.48 -2.37
C LEU A 12 7.59 -6.46 -2.84
N LYS A 13 8.53 -6.93 -2.01
CA LYS A 13 9.98 -6.91 -2.25
C LYS A 13 10.51 -5.51 -2.55
N ASP A 14 9.92 -4.52 -1.91
CA ASP A 14 10.28 -3.12 -2.08
C ASP A 14 10.56 -2.47 -0.71
N PRO A 15 11.84 -2.25 -0.36
CA PRO A 15 12.21 -1.65 0.92
C PRO A 15 11.86 -0.15 1.01
N LYS A 16 11.49 0.49 -0.11
CA LYS A 16 11.15 1.91 -0.17
C LYS A 16 9.69 2.20 0.14
N ILE A 17 8.89 1.17 0.41
CA ILE A 17 7.48 1.32 0.78
C ILE A 17 7.34 2.19 2.04
N LEU A 18 6.50 3.21 1.92
CA LEU A 18 6.15 4.14 2.99
C LEU A 18 4.64 4.13 3.22
N LEU A 19 4.23 4.02 4.48
CA LEU A 19 2.83 4.15 4.89
C LEU A 19 2.56 5.55 5.46
N LYS A 20 1.59 6.26 4.89
CA LYS A 20 1.10 7.54 5.42
C LYS A 20 -0.28 7.35 6.03
N THR A 21 -0.42 7.61 7.33
CA THR A 21 -1.72 7.56 8.01
C THR A 21 -2.60 8.73 7.57
N ARG A 22 -3.88 8.49 7.31
CA ARG A 22 -4.81 9.56 6.97
C ARG A 22 -5.25 10.28 8.24
N GLU A 23 -5.13 11.61 8.28
CA GLU A 23 -5.37 12.42 9.49
C GLU A 23 -6.79 12.29 10.08
N LYS A 24 -7.76 11.83 9.28
CA LYS A 24 -9.18 11.76 9.66
C LYS A 24 -9.67 10.37 10.09
N THR A 25 -8.92 9.32 9.80
CA THR A 25 -9.37 7.92 9.96
C THR A 25 -8.20 7.04 10.40
N ARG A 26 -8.27 6.46 11.61
CA ARG A 26 -7.20 5.60 12.15
C ARG A 26 -7.22 4.19 11.54
N ASP A 27 -8.27 3.90 10.80
CA ASP A 27 -8.59 2.66 10.09
C ASP A 27 -7.99 2.60 8.67
N SER A 28 -7.24 3.61 8.21
CA SER A 28 -6.62 3.54 6.89
C SER A 28 -5.27 4.24 6.77
N ALA A 29 -4.46 3.72 5.84
CA ALA A 29 -3.15 4.27 5.47
C ALA A 29 -2.93 4.22 3.96
N GLU A 30 -2.34 5.27 3.41
CA GLU A 30 -1.92 5.35 2.02
C GLU A 30 -0.54 4.70 1.87
N VAL A 31 -0.33 3.98 0.78
CA VAL A 31 0.91 3.28 0.44
C VAL A 31 1.62 4.02 -0.67
N TYR A 32 2.90 4.34 -0.45
CA TYR A 32 3.75 4.99 -1.42
C TYR A 32 5.05 4.23 -1.65
N THR A 33 5.62 4.34 -2.85
CA THR A 33 7.01 3.98 -3.14
C THR A 33 7.65 5.07 -4.01
N ASP A 34 8.90 5.46 -3.72
CA ASP A 34 9.60 6.54 -4.47
C ASP A 34 8.72 7.80 -4.71
N ASP A 35 7.92 8.19 -3.72
CA ASP A 35 6.93 9.28 -3.76
C ASP A 35 5.72 9.08 -4.71
N GLU A 36 5.61 7.92 -5.36
CA GLU A 36 4.44 7.47 -6.14
C GLU A 36 3.40 6.80 -5.24
N PHE A 37 2.12 7.06 -5.51
CA PHE A 37 1.00 6.43 -4.80
C PHE A 37 0.69 5.05 -5.38
N LEU A 38 0.78 4.01 -4.55
CA LEU A 38 0.46 2.63 -4.95
C LEU A 38 -0.96 2.21 -4.57
N GLY A 39 -1.52 2.77 -3.50
CA GLY A 39 -2.84 2.34 -3.04
C GLY A 39 -3.15 2.66 -1.59
N VAL A 40 -4.16 1.99 -1.06
CA VAL A 40 -4.65 2.22 0.30
C VAL A 40 -4.77 0.89 1.06
N ILE A 41 -4.41 0.91 2.33
CA ILE A 41 -4.68 -0.16 3.28
C ILE A 41 -5.82 0.27 4.19
N PHE A 42 -6.79 -0.63 4.36
CA PHE A 42 -7.82 -0.53 5.39
C PHE A 42 -7.51 -1.52 6.51
N LEU A 43 -7.61 -1.06 7.75
CA LEU A 43 -7.47 -1.83 8.97
C LEU A 43 -8.85 -2.13 9.51
N ASP A 44 -9.17 -3.41 9.61
CA ASP A 44 -10.31 -3.86 10.39
C ASP A 44 -9.87 -4.01 11.84
N ILE A 45 -10.36 -3.10 12.67
CA ILE A 45 -10.07 -3.03 14.10
C ILE A 45 -11.21 -3.59 14.95
N GLU A 46 -12.30 -4.05 14.32
CA GLU A 46 -13.46 -4.61 15.02
C GLU A 46 -13.36 -6.14 15.19
N ASP A 47 -12.55 -6.81 14.37
CA ASP A 47 -12.26 -8.25 14.50
C ASP A 47 -11.18 -8.55 15.56
N GLU A 48 -11.40 -9.57 16.40
CA GLU A 48 -10.47 -10.03 17.44
C GLU A 48 -9.08 -10.43 16.88
N ASP A 49 -9.00 -10.75 15.58
CA ASP A 49 -7.78 -11.16 14.87
C ASP A 49 -7.12 -10.05 14.03
N GLY A 50 -7.68 -8.84 13.98
CA GLY A 50 -7.07 -7.67 13.32
C GLY A 50 -6.67 -7.90 11.86
N MET A 51 -7.59 -7.66 10.92
CA MET A 51 -7.32 -7.81 9.48
C MET A 51 -6.81 -6.50 8.86
N ALA A 52 -5.91 -6.61 7.87
CA ALA A 52 -5.52 -5.48 7.02
C ALA A 52 -5.72 -5.85 5.55
N SER A 53 -6.42 -4.99 4.80
CA SER A 53 -6.73 -5.20 3.38
C SER A 53 -6.04 -4.13 2.54
N PHE A 54 -5.18 -4.55 1.61
CA PHE A 54 -4.50 -3.66 0.66
C PHE A 54 -5.26 -3.62 -0.66
N ASN A 55 -5.61 -2.41 -1.11
CA ASN A 55 -6.26 -2.16 -2.39
C ASN A 55 -5.35 -1.31 -3.26
N MET A 56 -4.98 -1.86 -4.42
CA MET A 56 -4.21 -1.20 -5.47
C MET A 56 -5.03 -1.24 -6.75
N GLY A 57 -5.27 -0.07 -7.33
CA GLY A 57 -5.86 0.04 -8.65
C GLY A 57 -4.75 0.09 -9.68
N ILE A 58 -4.84 -0.75 -10.72
CA ILE A 58 -3.98 -0.67 -11.89
C ILE A 58 -4.79 0.00 -13.00
N LEU A 59 -4.27 1.09 -13.57
CA LEU A 59 -4.91 1.76 -14.71
C LEU A 59 -4.31 1.25 -16.02
N ASP A 60 -5.09 1.37 -17.10
CA ASP A 60 -4.67 0.95 -18.45
C ASP A 60 -3.37 1.66 -18.87
N ILE A 61 -3.25 2.95 -18.54
CA ILE A 61 -2.05 3.77 -18.81
C ILE A 61 -0.79 3.25 -18.12
N ASP A 62 -0.92 2.56 -16.98
CA ASP A 62 0.22 2.00 -16.24
C ASP A 62 0.71 0.71 -16.92
N LEU A 63 -0.16 0.03 -17.68
CA LEU A 63 0.18 -1.16 -18.45
C LEU A 63 1.01 -0.80 -19.69
N ASP A 64 0.68 0.30 -20.35
CA ASP A 64 1.39 0.79 -21.54
C ASP A 64 2.85 1.19 -21.23
N ASP A 65 3.16 1.67 -20.01
CA ASP A 65 4.52 2.05 -19.60
C ASP A 65 5.46 0.82 -19.49
N THR A 66 4.91 -0.33 -19.09
CA THR A 66 5.67 -1.60 -19.00
C THR A 66 6.12 -2.15 -20.35
N GLU A 67 5.47 -1.77 -21.45
CA GLU A 67 5.76 -2.29 -22.81
C GLU A 67 6.97 -1.58 -23.47
N GLY A 68 7.58 -0.58 -22.80
CA GLY A 68 8.67 0.24 -23.34
C GLY A 68 10.11 -0.18 -22.99
N SER A 69 10.32 -1.25 -22.22
CA SER A 69 11.67 -1.68 -21.75
C SER A 69 12.09 -3.10 -22.18
N ALA A 70 11.54 -3.61 -23.29
CA ALA A 70 11.99 -4.86 -23.90
C ALA A 70 13.10 -4.64 -24.96
#